data_AF-A0A1V1X001-F1
#
_entry.id   AF-A0A1V1X001-F1
#
_cell.length_a   1.000
_cell.length_b   1.000
_cell.length_c   1.000
_cell.angle_alpha   90.00
_cell.angle_beta   90.00
_cell.angle_gamma   90.00
#
_symmetry.space_group_name_H-M   'P 1'
#
loop_
_entity.id
_entity.type
_entity.pdbx_description
1 polymer ?
#
loop_
_entity_poly.entity_id
_entity_poly.type
_entity_poly.pdbx_seq_one_letter_code
_entity_poly.pdbx_strand_id
1 'polypeptide(L)'
;MPYGTNIGGGALKGIGEKFSPDLHTGTGNYSVPIDLPPGRNGFQPSLSLVYSTGNGNSPFGIGWSLSIPGVTRKTAKGVSVCDDSKDVFILSGAADLVSVTFNGNRTQYPRKQTSLR
;
A
#
# COMPACT_ATOMS: atom_id res chain seq x y z
N MET A 1 21.54 10.20 -38.83
CA MET A 1 20.67 10.40 -37.64
C MET A 1 19.22 10.29 -38.10
N PRO A 2 18.44 9.26 -37.76
CA PRO A 2 17.02 9.22 -38.14
C PRO A 2 16.11 9.59 -36.96
N TYR A 3 15.19 10.52 -37.20
CA TYR A 3 14.06 10.85 -36.34
C TYR A 3 13.05 9.69 -36.39
N GLY A 4 12.69 9.14 -35.23
CA GLY A 4 11.64 8.11 -35.13
C GLY A 4 10.26 8.74 -35.21
N THR A 5 9.52 8.46 -36.28
CA THR A 5 8.10 8.77 -36.39
C THR A 5 7.31 7.76 -35.57
N ASN A 6 6.52 8.21 -34.59
CA ASN A 6 5.53 7.35 -33.92
C ASN A 6 4.43 7.00 -34.92
N ILE A 7 4.52 5.82 -35.54
CA ILE A 7 3.45 5.23 -36.34
C ILE A 7 2.38 4.69 -35.39
N GLY A 8 1.33 5.49 -35.18
CA GLY A 8 0.19 5.18 -34.34
C GLY A 8 -0.65 4.04 -34.91
N GLY A 9 -0.40 2.81 -34.42
CA GLY A 9 -1.27 1.66 -34.61
C GLY A 9 -2.38 1.65 -33.57
N GLY A 10 -3.63 1.76 -34.04
CA GLY A 10 -4.81 1.90 -33.21
C GLY A 10 -5.11 0.70 -32.32
N ALA A 11 -4.99 0.92 -31.01
CA ALA A 11 -5.85 0.32 -30.01
C ALA A 11 -6.03 1.38 -28.91
N LEU A 12 -7.26 1.83 -28.67
CA LEU A 12 -7.59 2.52 -27.42
C LEU A 12 -7.45 1.45 -26.33
N LYS A 13 -6.24 1.30 -25.80
CA LYS A 13 -6.01 0.46 -24.62
C LYS A 13 -6.86 1.08 -23.52
N GLY A 14 -7.92 0.38 -23.11
CA GLY A 14 -8.74 0.80 -21.98
C GLY A 14 -7.87 1.05 -20.76
N ILE A 15 -8.41 1.71 -19.74
CA ILE A 15 -7.69 2.17 -18.54
C ILE A 15 -7.02 1.01 -17.75
N GLY A 16 -7.19 -0.25 -18.18
CA GLY A 16 -6.55 -1.41 -17.55
C GLY A 16 -7.24 -1.79 -16.24
N GLU A 17 -8.44 -1.28 -16.03
CA GLU A 17 -9.28 -1.53 -14.88
C GLU A 17 -9.48 -3.03 -14.63
N LYS A 18 -9.36 -3.42 -13.37
CA LYS A 18 -9.64 -4.79 -12.92
C LYS A 18 -10.65 -4.74 -11.79
N PHE A 19 -11.82 -5.33 -12.01
CA PHE A 19 -12.77 -5.64 -10.96
C PHE A 19 -12.40 -6.99 -10.33
N SER A 20 -12.34 -7.04 -9.00
CA SER A 20 -12.09 -8.27 -8.25
C SER A 20 -12.96 -8.28 -6.99
N PRO A 21 -13.92 -9.20 -6.84
CA PRO A 21 -14.65 -9.36 -5.60
C PRO A 21 -13.76 -9.99 -4.52
N ASP A 22 -13.82 -9.48 -3.29
CA ASP A 22 -13.27 -10.15 -2.12
C ASP A 22 -14.31 -11.14 -1.59
N LEU A 23 -14.03 -12.44 -1.77
CA LEU A 23 -14.92 -13.53 -1.38
C LEU A 23 -14.97 -13.75 0.14
N HIS A 24 -13.99 -13.25 0.89
CA HIS A 24 -13.94 -13.40 2.34
C HIS A 24 -14.74 -12.31 3.05
N THR A 25 -14.71 -11.08 2.54
CA THR A 25 -15.37 -9.92 3.14
C THR A 25 -16.64 -9.49 2.41
N GLY A 26 -16.94 -10.07 1.25
CA GLY A 26 -18.09 -9.69 0.40
C GLY A 26 -17.95 -8.30 -0.24
N THR A 27 -16.73 -7.77 -0.27
CA THR A 27 -16.46 -6.38 -0.70
C THR A 27 -16.14 -6.35 -2.19
N GLY A 28 -16.75 -5.41 -2.92
CA GLY A 28 -16.40 -5.19 -4.33
C GLY A 28 -15.14 -4.34 -4.42
N ASN A 29 -14.06 -4.87 -5.00
CA ASN A 29 -12.84 -4.10 -5.24
C ASN A 29 -12.67 -3.77 -6.73
N TYR A 30 -12.18 -2.57 -7.01
CA TYR A 30 -11.88 -2.13 -8.37
C TYR A 30 -10.53 -1.42 -8.37
N SER A 31 -9.64 -1.77 -9.29
CA SER A 31 -8.30 -1.18 -9.36
C SER A 31 -8.05 -0.58 -10.74
N VAL A 32 -7.68 0.70 -10.75
CA VAL A 32 -7.31 1.47 -11.93
C VAL A 32 -5.81 1.78 -11.85
N PRO A 33 -4.96 1.18 -12.70
CA PRO A 33 -3.54 1.52 -12.73
C PRO A 33 -3.33 2.95 -13.24
N ILE A 34 -2.35 3.65 -12.67
CA ILE A 34 -1.94 4.97 -13.13
C ILE A 34 -0.65 4.79 -13.94
N ASP A 35 -0.76 4.94 -15.25
CA ASP A 35 0.40 4.89 -16.14
C ASP A 35 1.26 6.15 -15.92
N LEU A 36 2.44 5.95 -15.33
CA LEU A 36 3.43 7.01 -15.14
C LEU A 36 4.49 6.96 -16.24
N PRO A 37 5.00 8.12 -16.68
CA PRO A 37 6.17 8.15 -17.55
C PRO A 37 7.36 7.48 -16.86
N PRO A 38 8.28 6.85 -17.62
CA PRO A 38 9.44 6.20 -17.05
C PRO A 38 10.28 7.19 -16.25
N GLY A 39 10.58 6.82 -15.01
CA GLY A 39 11.43 7.60 -14.13
C GLY A 39 12.90 7.50 -14.53
N ARG A 40 13.75 8.25 -13.81
CA ARG A 40 15.21 8.17 -14.03
C ARG A 40 15.67 6.73 -13.79
N ASN A 41 16.37 6.15 -14.77
CA ASN A 41 16.82 4.76 -14.75
C ASN A 41 15.69 3.72 -14.58
N GLY A 42 14.45 4.05 -14.98
CA GLY A 42 13.30 3.16 -14.80
C GLY A 42 12.82 3.04 -13.35
N PHE A 43 13.25 3.96 -12.48
CA PHE A 43 12.78 4.04 -11.11
C PHE A 43 11.53 4.94 -11.05
N GLN A 44 10.36 4.32 -11.05
CA GLN A 44 9.09 4.99 -10.81
C GLN A 44 8.23 4.21 -9.80
N PRO A 45 7.37 4.88 -9.02
CA PRO A 45 6.42 4.18 -8.18
C PRO A 45 5.35 3.51 -9.05
N SER A 46 4.91 2.32 -8.64
CA SER A 46 3.69 1.72 -9.17
C SER A 46 2.51 2.30 -8.40
N LEU A 47 1.68 3.11 -9.06
CA LEU A 47 0.49 3.70 -8.46
C LEU A 47 -0.78 3.10 -9.07
N SER A 48 -1.75 2.80 -8.22
CA SER A 48 -3.10 2.44 -8.65
C SER A 48 -4.14 3.07 -7.75
N LEU A 49 -5.24 3.53 -8.36
CA LEU A 49 -6.42 3.97 -7.66
C LEU A 49 -7.30 2.75 -7.37
N VAL A 50 -7.49 2.43 -6.10
CA VAL A 50 -8.20 1.25 -5.62
C VAL A 50 -9.50 1.68 -4.94
N TYR A 51 -10.62 1.21 -5.47
CA TYR A 51 -11.93 1.27 -4.85
C TYR A 51 -12.18 0.01 -4.03
N SER A 52 -12.77 0.19 -2.85
CA SER A 52 -13.33 -0.88 -2.04
C SER A 52 -14.60 -0.37 -1.37
N THR A 53 -15.71 -1.10 -1.45
CA THR A 53 -16.96 -0.69 -0.80
C THR A 53 -16.86 -0.62 0.72
N GLY A 54 -15.86 -1.26 1.33
CA GLY A 54 -15.57 -1.19 2.76
C GLY A 54 -14.65 -0.04 3.18
N ASN A 55 -14.07 0.71 2.22
CA ASN A 55 -13.21 1.83 2.52
C ASN A 55 -14.01 3.09 2.88
N GLY A 56 -13.49 3.86 3.83
CA GLY A 56 -14.07 5.13 4.26
C GLY A 56 -13.85 6.28 3.28
N ASN A 57 -13.97 7.50 3.78
CA ASN A 57 -13.71 8.71 2.99
C ASN A 57 -12.20 8.92 2.79
N SER A 58 -11.85 9.48 1.64
CA SER A 58 -10.47 9.68 1.18
C SER A 58 -10.43 10.91 0.27
N PRO A 59 -9.25 11.53 0.04
CA PRO A 59 -9.12 12.65 -0.89
C PRO A 59 -9.62 12.36 -2.32
N PHE A 60 -9.72 11.07 -2.68
CA PHE A 60 -10.20 10.61 -3.99
C PHE A 60 -11.70 10.25 -4.01
N GLY A 61 -12.41 10.50 -2.91
CA GLY A 61 -13.82 10.16 -2.73
C GLY A 61 -14.03 8.93 -1.83
N ILE A 62 -15.29 8.67 -1.51
CA ILE A 62 -15.69 7.56 -0.63
C ILE A 62 -15.39 6.22 -1.32
N GLY A 63 -14.79 5.29 -0.58
CA GLY A 63 -14.42 3.97 -1.07
C GLY A 63 -13.14 3.95 -1.91
N TRP A 64 -12.66 5.11 -2.39
CA TRP A 64 -11.45 5.22 -3.20
C TRP A 64 -10.19 5.45 -2.37
N SER A 65 -9.08 4.87 -2.77
CA SER A 65 -7.78 5.00 -2.11
C SER A 65 -6.66 4.89 -3.13
N LEU A 66 -5.51 5.50 -2.86
CA LEU A 66 -4.33 5.38 -3.70
C LEU A 66 -3.37 4.37 -3.06
N SER A 67 -2.87 3.42 -3.84
CA SER A 67 -2.00 2.32 -3.37
C SER A 67 -0.57 2.77 -3.08
N ILE A 68 -0.40 3.73 -2.17
CA ILE A 68 0.91 4.22 -1.76
C ILE A 68 1.47 3.31 -0.66
N PRO A 69 2.65 2.70 -0.84
CA PRO A 69 3.33 2.00 0.24
C PRO A 69 3.78 3.03 1.29
N GLY A 70 3.52 2.74 2.57
CA GLY A 70 3.86 3.67 3.65
C GLY A 70 3.89 2.98 5.01
N VAL A 71 4.53 3.62 5.98
CA VAL A 71 4.54 3.18 7.38
C VAL A 71 3.68 4.15 8.18
N THR A 72 2.69 3.62 8.89
CA THR A 72 1.78 4.42 9.73
C THR A 72 1.79 3.92 11.17
N ARG A 73 1.46 4.77 12.15
CA ARG A 73 1.30 4.34 13.54
C ARG A 73 -0.07 3.68 13.73
N LYS A 74 -0.12 2.57 14.46
CA LYS A 74 -1.36 1.86 14.78
C LYS A 74 -2.18 2.65 15.81
N THR A 75 -3.35 3.13 15.40
CA THR A 75 -4.31 3.83 16.28
C THR A 75 -5.46 2.94 16.78
N ALA A 76 -5.52 1.68 16.35
CA ALA A 76 -6.63 0.76 16.65
C ALA A 76 -6.78 0.41 18.15
N LYS A 77 -5.77 0.66 18.99
CA LYS A 77 -5.77 0.36 20.44
C LYS A 77 -5.76 1.61 21.33
N GLY A 78 -5.98 2.79 20.75
CA GLY A 78 -5.94 4.07 21.46
C GLY A 78 -5.15 5.12 20.70
N VAL A 79 -5.20 6.36 21.19
CA VAL A 79 -4.41 7.48 20.66
C VAL A 79 -2.93 7.18 20.92
N SER A 80 -2.11 7.20 19.86
CA SER A 80 -0.66 7.02 19.97
C SER A 80 -0.09 8.12 20.86
N VAL A 81 0.80 7.76 21.78
CA VAL A 81 1.46 8.75 22.68
C VAL A 81 2.64 9.43 21.98
N CYS A 82 2.87 9.12 20.69
CA CYS A 82 4.05 9.52 19.92
C CYS A 82 5.35 9.09 20.64
N ASP A 83 5.33 7.93 21.30
CA ASP A 83 6.48 7.31 21.93
C ASP A 83 6.89 6.10 21.10
N ASP A 84 7.94 6.26 20.31
CA ASP A 84 8.46 5.26 19.36
C ASP A 84 8.82 3.93 20.04
N SER A 85 9.09 3.95 21.34
CA SER A 85 9.41 2.75 22.12
C SER A 85 8.17 1.92 22.49
N LYS A 86 6.97 2.51 22.43
CA LYS A 86 5.69 1.89 22.82
C LYS A 86 4.71 1.78 21.66
N ASP A 87 4.90 2.56 20.60
CA ASP A 87 4.01 2.59 19.45
C ASP A 87 4.30 1.42 18.50
N VAL A 88 3.22 0.77 18.04
CA VAL A 88 3.28 -0.25 16.98
C VAL A 88 3.10 0.45 15.64
N PHE A 89 3.99 0.16 14.70
CA PHE A 89 3.88 0.66 13.33
C PHE A 89 3.20 -0.38 12.45
N ILE A 90 2.53 0.07 11.39
CA ILE A 90 1.86 -0.76 10.39
C ILE A 90 2.48 -0.46 9.04
N LEU A 91 2.85 -1.51 8.30
CA LEU A 91 3.28 -1.42 6.91
C LEU A 91 2.06 -1.50 5.98
N SER A 92 1.86 -0.46 5.18
CA SER A 92 0.82 -0.34 4.16
C SER A 92 -0.58 -0.69 4.66
N GLY A 93 -0.87 -0.38 5.93
CA GLY A 93 -2.17 -0.65 6.57
C GLY A 93 -2.49 -2.13 6.84
N ALA A 94 -1.61 -3.07 6.46
CA ALA A 94 -1.91 -4.50 6.47
C ALA A 94 -1.17 -5.30 7.56
N ALA A 95 0.08 -4.94 7.87
CA ALA A 95 0.93 -5.75 8.74
C ALA A 95 1.55 -4.94 9.87
N ASP A 96 1.42 -5.41 11.11
CA ASP A 96 2.12 -4.85 12.27
C ASP A 96 3.64 -5.10 12.13
N LEU A 97 4.42 -4.04 12.26
CA LEU A 97 5.87 -4.10 12.32
C LEU A 97 6.32 -4.42 13.74
N VAL A 98 7.30 -5.31 13.82
CA VAL A 98 7.94 -5.73 15.09
C VAL A 98 9.33 -5.13 15.15
N SER A 99 9.66 -4.48 16.26
CA SER A 99 11.01 -3.99 16.50
C SER A 99 11.97 -5.17 16.61
N VAL A 100 13.11 -5.09 15.92
CA VAL A 100 14.18 -6.08 16.04
C VAL A 100 15.42 -5.39 16.59
N THR A 101 16.03 -5.98 17.62
CA THR A 101 17.30 -5.47 18.14
C THR A 101 18.42 -6.15 17.37
N PHE A 102 19.28 -5.36 16.73
CA PHE A 102 20.44 -5.87 16.01
C PHE A 102 21.67 -5.76 16.91
N ASN A 103 22.26 -6.91 17.27
CA ASN A 103 23.47 -6.94 18.10
C ASN A 103 24.64 -7.56 17.30
N GLY A 104 25.10 -6.82 16.29
CA GLY A 104 26.27 -7.11 15.45
C GLY A 104 26.14 -8.29 14.49
N ASN A 105 25.72 -9.46 14.99
CA ASN A 105 25.67 -10.74 14.25
C ASN A 105 24.34 -11.50 14.42
N ARG A 106 23.40 -11.00 15.23
CA ARG A 106 22.12 -11.67 15.49
C ARG A 106 20.98 -10.67 15.55
N THR A 107 19.92 -10.96 14.82
CA THR A 107 18.62 -10.30 14.93
C THR A 107 17.86 -10.96 16.08
N GLN A 108 17.57 -10.19 17.14
CA GLN A 108 16.77 -10.67 18.27
C GLN A 108 15.35 -10.13 18.15
N TYR A 109 14.37 -11.04 18.13
CA TYR A 109 12.96 -10.71 18.19
C TYR A 109 12.50 -10.58 19.64
N PRO A 110 11.62 -9.62 19.96
CA PRO A 110 11.06 -9.48 21.30
C PRO A 110 10.26 -10.73 21.67
N ARG A 111 10.51 -11.27 22.87
CA ARG A 111 9.75 -12.42 23.41
C ARG A 111 8.30 -12.00 23.58
N LYS A 112 7.36 -12.66 22.89
CA LYS A 112 5.93 -12.52 23.23
C LYS A 112 5.74 -12.98 24.68
N GLN A 113 5.38 -12.07 25.58
CA GLN A 113 4.86 -12.46 26.89
C GLN A 113 3.44 -12.95 26.68
N THR A 114 3.27 -14.27 26.64
CA THR A 114 1.95 -14.88 26.78
C THR A 114 1.50 -14.67 28.22
N SER A 115 0.63 -13.68 28.44
CA SER A 115 -0.05 -13.51 29.72
C SER A 115 -1.07 -14.62 29.87
N LEU A 116 -0.75 -15.65 30.65
CA LEU A 116 -1.74 -16.60 31.18
C LEU A 116 -2.64 -15.82 32.15
N ARG A 117 -3.91 -15.66 31.78
CA ARG A 117 -5.02 -15.41 32.71
C ARG A 117 -6.13 -16.38 32.38
#